data_AF-A0A072V2N9-F1
#
_entry.id   AF-A0A072V2N9-F1
#
_cell.length_a   1.000
_cell.length_b   1.000
_cell.length_c   1.000
_cell.angle_alpha   90.00
_cell.angle_beta   90.00
_cell.angle_gamma   90.00
#
_symmetry.space_group_name_H-M   'P 1'
#
loop_
_entity.id
_entity.type
_entity.pdbx_description
1 polymer ?
#
loop_
_entity_poly.entity_id
_entity_poly.type
_entity_poly.pdbx_seq_one_letter_code
_entity_poly.pdbx_strand_id
1 'polypeptide(L)'
;MVSDILQNATNTLNYIQVLVSQTKDLQLQRKLSICAETYIPLVKTVLPQAIDSINQKKYGLAAYSMVYIGKEIDSCNKQFSSSPLGDRTSFLHKLLDIAAAILKQLISG
;
A
#
# COMPACT_ATOMS: atom_id res chain seq x y z
N MET A 1 11.47 8.18 -2.26
CA MET A 1 11.13 6.74 -2.44
C MET A 1 10.00 6.28 -1.52
N VAL A 2 10.23 5.96 -0.23
CA VAL A 2 9.13 5.48 0.63
C VAL A 2 8.06 6.56 0.87
N SER A 3 8.45 7.84 0.91
CA SER A 3 7.50 8.95 0.90
C SER A 3 6.62 8.98 -0.35
N ASP A 4 7.13 8.55 -1.52
CA ASP A 4 6.34 8.46 -2.76
C ASP A 4 5.34 7.30 -2.68
N ILE A 5 5.73 6.20 -2.03
CA ILE A 5 4.82 5.07 -1.74
C ILE A 5 3.72 5.55 -0.80
N LEU A 6 4.05 6.32 0.24
CA LEU A 6 3.07 6.90 1.16
C LEU A 6 2.08 7.81 0.42
N GLN A 7 2.57 8.70 -0.44
CA GLN A 7 1.70 9.58 -1.23
C GLN A 7 0.77 8.78 -2.13
N ASN A 8 1.28 7.76 -2.83
CA ASN A 8 0.47 6.94 -3.74
C ASN A 8 -0.54 6.06 -2.99
N ALA A 9 -0.17 5.50 -1.84
CA ALA A 9 -1.07 4.74 -1.00
C ALA A 9 -2.20 5.64 -0.44
N THR A 10 -1.85 6.87 -0.03
CA THR A 10 -2.82 7.89 0.41
C THR A 10 -3.79 8.25 -0.71
N ASN A 11 -3.28 8.52 -1.91
CA ASN A 11 -4.10 8.84 -3.07
C ASN A 11 -5.03 7.67 -3.44
N THR A 12 -4.55 6.43 -3.31
CA THR A 12 -5.34 5.23 -3.59
C THR A 12 -6.43 5.04 -2.53
N LEU A 13 -6.13 5.25 -1.24
CA LEU A 13 -7.12 5.24 -0.17
C LEU A 13 -8.23 6.28 -0.42
N ASN A 14 -7.86 7.51 -0.77
CA ASN A 14 -8.82 8.57 -1.09
C ASN A 14 -9.70 8.15 -2.29
N TYR A 15 -9.11 7.56 -3.32
CA TYR A 15 -9.85 7.06 -4.47
C TYR A 15 -10.84 5.94 -4.09
N ILE A 16 -10.43 4.99 -3.25
CA ILE A 16 -11.31 3.93 -2.72
C ILE A 16 -12.50 4.56 -1.98
N GLN A 17 -12.25 5.53 -1.09
CA GLN A 17 -13.29 6.19 -0.32
C GLN A 17 -14.31 6.92 -1.20
N VAL A 18 -13.83 7.58 -2.27
CA VAL A 18 -14.71 8.18 -3.28
C VAL A 18 -15.58 7.11 -3.93
N LEU A 19 -15.00 5.99 -4.39
CA LEU A 19 -15.76 4.90 -4.99
C LEU A 19 -16.82 4.31 -4.03
N VAL A 20 -16.47 4.13 -2.74
CA VAL A 20 -17.40 3.66 -1.69
C VAL A 20 -18.61 4.58 -1.57
N SER A 21 -18.40 5.90 -1.62
CA SER A 21 -19.47 6.89 -1.48
C SER A 21 -20.36 7.03 -2.72
N GLN A 22 -19.85 6.69 -3.90
CA GLN A 22 -20.55 6.87 -5.18
C GLN A 22 -21.30 5.63 -5.65
N THR A 23 -20.82 4.43 -5.30
CA THR A 23 -21.44 3.18 -5.76
C THR A 23 -22.80 2.95 -5.10
N LYS A 24 -23.76 2.46 -5.89
CA LYS A 24 -25.06 1.94 -5.40
C LYS A 24 -25.06 0.42 -5.24
N ASP A 25 -24.06 -0.26 -5.78
CA ASP A 25 -23.89 -1.70 -5.62
C ASP A 25 -23.33 -2.01 -4.23
N LEU A 26 -24.16 -2.62 -3.38
CA LEU A 26 -23.82 -2.96 -1.99
C LEU A 26 -22.67 -3.98 -1.89
N GLN A 27 -22.55 -4.91 -2.84
CA GLN A 27 -21.46 -5.88 -2.84
C GLN A 27 -20.14 -5.20 -3.21
N LEU A 28 -20.16 -4.35 -4.23
CA LEU A 28 -19.00 -3.53 -4.59
C LEU A 28 -18.61 -2.59 -3.44
N GLN A 29 -19.59 -1.95 -2.79
CA GLN A 29 -19.37 -1.07 -1.65
C GLN A 29 -18.65 -1.81 -0.51
N ARG A 30 -19.13 -3.00 -0.13
CA ARG A 30 -18.51 -3.82 0.94
C ARG A 30 -17.06 -4.18 0.60
N LYS A 31 -16.81 -4.63 -0.62
CA LYS A 31 -15.45 -4.98 -1.08
C LYS A 31 -14.50 -3.78 -1.05
N LEU A 32 -14.98 -2.61 -1.49
CA LEU A 32 -14.21 -1.37 -1.43
C LEU A 32 -13.97 -0.91 0.02
N SER A 33 -14.94 -1.08 0.92
CA SER A 33 -14.76 -0.78 2.35
C SER A 33 -13.67 -1.64 2.99
N ILE A 34 -13.64 -2.94 2.69
CA ILE A 34 -12.56 -3.85 3.13
C ILE A 34 -11.19 -3.34 2.65
N CYS A 35 -11.11 -2.91 1.39
CA CYS A 35 -9.90 -2.28 0.87
C CYS A 35 -9.53 -0.99 1.59
N ALA A 36 -10.50 -0.13 1.91
CA ALA A 36 -10.24 1.09 2.68
C ALA A 36 -9.68 0.76 4.07
N GLU A 37 -10.31 -0.19 4.77
CA GLU A 37 -9.85 -0.70 6.07
C GLU A 37 -8.43 -1.26 6.01
N THR A 38 -8.07 -1.90 4.90
CA THR A 38 -6.70 -2.39 4.64
C THR A 38 -5.72 -1.23 4.44
N TYR A 39 -6.07 -0.22 3.64
CA TYR A 39 -5.19 0.91 3.32
C TYR A 39 -5.00 1.92 4.46
N ILE A 40 -6.00 2.08 5.34
CA ILE A 40 -5.93 3.03 6.47
C ILE A 40 -4.68 2.80 7.36
N PRO A 41 -4.43 1.60 7.91
CA PRO A 41 -3.25 1.36 8.75
C PRO A 41 -1.95 1.47 7.95
N LEU A 42 -1.96 1.10 6.66
CA LEU A 42 -0.79 1.24 5.79
C LEU A 42 -0.35 2.70 5.71
N VAL A 43 -1.29 3.60 5.43
CA VAL A 43 -1.05 5.04 5.28
C VAL A 43 -0.76 5.71 6.62
N LYS A 44 -1.55 5.43 7.66
CA LYS A 44 -1.46 6.14 8.94
C LYS A 44 -0.32 5.68 9.83
N THR A 45 0.16 4.44 9.65
CA THR A 45 1.06 3.83 10.62
C THR A 45 2.23 3.13 9.96
N VAL A 46 1.99 2.16 9.08
CA VAL A 46 3.05 1.27 8.58
C VAL A 46 4.06 2.01 7.70
N LEU A 47 3.58 2.83 6.76
CA LEU A 47 4.45 3.62 5.87
C LEU A 47 5.23 4.69 6.63
N PRO A 48 4.61 5.50 7.53
CA PRO A 48 5.35 6.39 8.42
C PRO A 48 6.43 5.67 9.25
N GLN A 49 6.10 4.51 9.85
CA GLN A 49 7.07 3.72 10.62
C GLN A 49 8.21 3.17 9.74
N ALA A 50 7.93 2.84 8.47
CA ALA A 50 8.97 2.43 7.53
C ALA A 50 9.92 3.60 7.20
N ILE A 51 9.40 4.83 7.05
CA ILE A 51 10.21 6.04 6.88
C ILE A 51 11.10 6.26 8.10
N ASP A 52 10.55 6.18 9.31
CA ASP A 52 11.31 6.31 10.55
C ASP A 52 12.40 5.24 10.67
N SER A 53 12.09 4.01 10.27
CA SER A 53 13.06 2.90 10.26
C SER A 53 14.22 3.17 9.32
N ILE A 54 13.98 3.76 8.14
CA ILE A 54 15.04 4.17 7.20
C ILE A 54 15.90 5.27 7.82
N ASN A 55 15.28 6.31 8.40
CA ASN A 55 16.01 7.40 9.05
C ASN A 55 16.89 6.91 10.20
N GLN A 56 16.45 5.86 10.91
CA GLN A 56 17.19 5.22 11.99
C GLN A 56 18.18 4.14 11.50
N LYS A 57 18.38 4.00 10.18
CA LYS A 57 19.22 2.97 9.53
C LYS A 57 18.82 1.51 9.86
N LYS A 58 17.57 1.30 10.30
CA LYS A 58 16.98 -0.02 10.57
C LYS A 58 16.43 -0.61 9.26
N TYR A 59 17.30 -0.81 8.27
CA TYR A 59 16.90 -1.17 6.91
C TYR A 59 16.19 -2.53 6.82
N GLY A 60 16.52 -3.49 7.70
CA GLY A 60 15.81 -4.78 7.79
C GLY A 60 14.33 -4.62 8.12
N LEU A 61 14.00 -3.74 9.08
CA LEU A 61 12.60 -3.44 9.43
C LEU A 61 11.89 -2.71 8.28
N ALA A 62 12.55 -1.74 7.66
CA ALA A 62 11.99 -1.04 6.52
C ALA A 62 11.71 -1.98 5.33
N ALA A 63 12.63 -2.91 5.03
CA ALA A 63 12.47 -3.89 3.95
C ALA A 63 11.32 -4.85 4.24
N TYR A 64 11.19 -5.30 5.50
CA TYR A 64 10.05 -6.10 5.94
C TYR A 64 8.73 -5.34 5.74
N SER A 65 8.66 -4.06 6.10
CA SER A 65 7.47 -3.24 5.88
C SER A 65 7.08 -3.17 4.40
N MET A 66 8.02 -3.06 3.47
CA MET A 66 7.69 -3.04 2.02
C MET A 66 7.00 -4.33 1.58
N VAL A 67 7.53 -5.49 2.02
CA VAL A 67 6.93 -6.79 1.73
C VAL A 67 5.55 -6.93 2.37
N TYR A 68 5.40 -6.50 3.62
CA TYR A 68 4.13 -6.53 4.34
C TYR A 68 3.07 -5.67 3.63
N ILE A 69 3.38 -4.42 3.28
CA ILE A 69 2.47 -3.51 2.57
C ILE A 69 2.01 -4.15 1.25
N GLY A 70 2.92 -4.78 0.49
CA GLY A 70 2.56 -5.48 -0.75
C GLY A 70 1.52 -6.58 -0.53
N LYS A 71 1.68 -7.40 0.51
CA LYS A 71 0.73 -8.47 0.84
C LYS A 71 -0.65 -7.94 1.21
N GLU A 72 -0.72 -6.82 1.93
CA GLU A 72 -1.98 -6.18 2.29
C GLU A 72 -2.69 -5.63 1.04
N ILE A 73 -1.95 -5.00 0.11
CA ILE A 73 -2.49 -4.56 -1.17
C ILE A 73 -3.02 -5.75 -1.99
N ASP A 74 -2.31 -6.88 -2.01
CA ASP A 74 -2.77 -8.12 -2.66
C ASP A 74 -4.07 -8.65 -2.03
N SER A 75 -4.19 -8.57 -0.70
CA SER A 75 -5.40 -8.98 0.03
C SER A 75 -6.63 -8.16 -0.39
N CYS A 76 -6.45 -6.85 -0.55
CA CYS A 76 -7.47 -5.97 -1.11
C CYS A 76 -7.81 -6.34 -2.58
N ASN A 77 -6.80 -6.54 -3.43
CA ASN A 77 -7.03 -6.87 -4.84
C ASN A 77 -7.81 -8.19 -5.02
N LYS A 78 -7.57 -9.19 -4.16
CA LYS A 78 -8.27 -10.49 -4.18
C LYS A 78 -9.78 -10.39 -3.94
N GLN A 79 -10.30 -9.26 -3.47
CA GLN A 79 -11.75 -9.04 -3.34
C GLN A 79 -12.44 -8.93 -4.70
N PHE A 80 -11.69 -8.64 -5.77
CA PHE A 80 -12.21 -8.36 -7.09
C PHE A 80 -11.71 -9.38 -8.12
N SER A 81 -12.61 -9.83 -9.00
CA SER A 81 -12.21 -10.51 -10.24
C SER A 81 -11.62 -9.53 -11.25
N SER A 82 -12.16 -8.32 -11.30
CA SER A 82 -11.63 -7.18 -12.03
C SER A 82 -11.61 -5.96 -11.10
N SER A 83 -10.43 -5.50 -10.72
CA SER A 83 -10.28 -4.45 -9.71
C SER A 83 -10.68 -3.08 -10.27
N PRO A 84 -11.57 -2.33 -9.58
CA PRO A 84 -11.91 -0.95 -9.96
C PRO A 84 -10.78 0.04 -9.62
N LEU A 85 -9.70 -0.42 -8.98
CA LEU A 85 -8.58 0.42 -8.58
C LEU A 85 -7.63 0.76 -9.75
N GLY A 86 -7.88 0.16 -10.93
CA GLY A 86 -7.07 0.35 -12.14
C GLY A 86 -5.59 0.02 -11.91
N ASP A 87 -4.71 0.76 -12.57
CA ASP A 87 -3.25 0.55 -12.47
C ASP A 87 -2.63 1.02 -11.15
N ARG A 88 -3.42 1.61 -10.23
CA ARG A 88 -2.91 2.19 -8.98
C ARG A 88 -2.21 1.16 -8.10
N THR A 89 -2.78 -0.03 -8.00
CA THR A 89 -2.20 -1.11 -7.17
C THR A 89 -0.96 -1.69 -7.83
N SER A 90 -0.98 -1.90 -9.16
CA SER A 90 0.21 -2.33 -9.92
C SER A 90 1.36 -1.34 -9.79
N PHE A 91 1.08 -0.03 -9.88
CA PHE A 91 2.09 1.01 -9.71
C PHE A 91 2.68 1.00 -8.28
N LEU A 92 1.84 0.85 -7.25
CA LEU A 92 2.30 0.70 -5.88
C LEU A 92 3.21 -0.52 -5.69
N HIS A 93 2.87 -1.68 -6.27
CA HIS A 93 3.72 -2.86 -6.23
C HIS A 93 5.11 -2.60 -6.82
N LYS A 94 5.17 -1.95 -7.99
CA LYS A 94 6.47 -1.60 -8.61
C LYS A 94 7.32 -0.72 -7.69
N LEU A 95 6.71 0.27 -7.03
CA LEU A 95 7.44 1.12 -6.09
C LEU A 95 7.91 0.35 -4.86
N LEU A 96 7.09 -0.57 -4.33
CA LEU A 96 7.43 -1.43 -3.20
C LEU A 96 8.58 -2.39 -3.54
N ASP A 97 8.57 -2.97 -4.74
CA ASP A 97 9.62 -3.87 -5.21
C ASP A 97 10.96 -3.14 -5.36
N ILE A 98 10.94 -1.95 -5.98
CA ILE A 98 12.13 -1.08 -6.09
C ILE A 98 12.64 -0.71 -4.69
N ALA A 99 11.75 -0.33 -3.77
CA ALA A 99 12.12 0.02 -2.42
C ALA A 99 12.72 -1.15 -1.64
N ALA A 100 12.12 -2.33 -1.72
CA ALA A 100 12.64 -3.53 -1.10
C ALA A 100 14.02 -3.92 -1.66
N ALA A 101 14.23 -3.78 -2.98
CA ALA A 101 15.51 -4.06 -3.61
C ALA A 101 16.62 -3.11 -3.12
N ILE A 102 16.35 -1.80 -3.06
CA ILE A 102 17.30 -0.80 -2.56
C ILE A 102 17.63 -1.07 -1.08
N LEU A 103 16.62 -1.34 -0.24
CA LEU A 103 16.85 -1.61 1.17
C LEU A 103 17.66 -2.89 1.39
N LYS A 104 17.45 -3.93 0.57
CA LYS A 104 18.28 -5.15 0.61
C LYS A 104 19.76 -4.88 0.30
N GLN A 105 20.04 -4.00 -0.66
CA GLN A 105 21.42 -3.59 -0.94
C GLN A 105 22.06 -2.88 0.27
N LEU A 106 21.31 -1.99 0.93
CA LEU A 106 21.77 -1.28 2.14
C LEU A 106 21.96 -2.18 3.37
N ILE A 107 21.36 -3.37 3.39
CA ILE A 107 21.59 -4.38 4.45
C ILE A 107 22.86 -5.20 4.17
N SER A 108 23.19 -5.40 2.90
CA SER A 108 24.26 -6.31 2.47
C SER A 108 25.61 -5.61 2.29
N GLY A 109 25.62 -4.27 2.23
CA GLY A 109 26.83 -3.44 2.19
C GLY A 109 27.19 -2.89 3.56
#